data_AF-A0AAN6MWF8-F1
#
_entry.id   AF-A0AAN6MWF8-F1
#
_cell.length_a   1.000
_cell.length_b   1.000
_cell.length_c   1.000
_cell.angle_alpha   90.00
_cell.angle_beta   90.00
_cell.angle_gamma   90.00
#
_symmetry.space_group_name_H-M   'P 1'
#
loop_
_entity.id
_entity.type
_entity.pdbx_description
1 polymer ?
#
loop_
_entity_poly.entity_id
_entity_poly.type
_entity_poly.pdbx_seq_one_letter_code
_entity_poly.pdbx_strand_id
1 'polypeptide(L)' 'MLDTSYATSIGAKIGLPMASISEPSALLFTNYSGVGEEAVRHGYNVHRGPDDVNVWEVARGYTAAPA' A
#
# COMPACT_ATOMS: atom_id res chain seq x y z
N MET A 1 14.18 -8.40 0.27
CA MET A 1 13.26 -9.36 -0.40
C MET A 1 11.85 -9.10 0.12
N LEU A 2 10.85 -8.96 -0.76
CA LEU A 2 9.46 -8.65 -0.38
C LEU A 2 8.81 -9.82 0.38
N ASP A 3 8.19 -9.56 1.54
CA ASP A 3 7.36 -10.54 2.24
C ASP A 3 6.01 -10.69 1.50
N THR A 4 5.76 -11.88 0.98
CA THR A 4 4.56 -12.21 0.20
C THR A 4 3.70 -13.27 0.89
N SER A 5 3.98 -13.58 2.16
CA SER A 5 3.28 -14.62 2.92
C SER A 5 1.77 -14.37 2.98
N TYR A 6 1.36 -13.13 3.27
CA TYR A 6 -0.06 -12.74 3.31
C TYR A 6 -0.74 -12.83 1.95
N ALA A 7 -0.11 -12.30 0.89
CA ALA A 7 -0.65 -12.43 -0.47
C ALA A 7 -0.76 -13.89 -0.93
N THR A 8 0.17 -14.74 -0.49
CA THR A 8 0.16 -16.17 -0.77
C THR A 8 -0.98 -16.88 -0.01
N SER A 9 -1.20 -16.55 1.26
CA SER A 9 -2.23 -17.20 2.09
C SER A 9 -3.65 -16.92 1.58
N ILE A 10 -3.89 -15.73 1.04
CA ILE A 10 -5.18 -15.37 0.43
C ILE A 10 -5.28 -15.75 -1.05
N GLY A 11 -4.20 -16.25 -1.66
CA GLY A 11 -4.15 -16.63 -3.07
C GLY A 11 -4.17 -15.47 -4.06
N ALA A 12 -3.93 -14.23 -3.61
CA ALA A 12 -4.02 -13.04 -4.44
C ALA A 12 -3.01 -11.96 -4.06
N LYS A 13 -2.37 -11.38 -5.09
CA LYS A 13 -1.56 -10.15 -4.99
C LYS A 13 -2.43 -8.96 -5.38
N ILE A 14 -2.55 -7.99 -4.48
CA ILE A 14 -3.37 -6.80 -4.63
C ILE A 14 -2.44 -5.59 -4.66
N GLY A 15 -2.62 -4.71 -5.66
CA GLY A 15 -1.96 -3.43 -5.78
C GLY A 15 -2.98 -2.36 -6.16
N LEU A 16 -3.03 -1.27 -5.40
CA LEU A 16 -3.95 -0.15 -5.58
C LEU A 16 -3.16 1.16 -5.76
N PRO A 17 -3.01 1.66 -7.01
CA PRO A 17 -2.33 2.92 -7.28
C PRO A 17 -3.21 4.13 -6.95
N MET A 18 -2.65 5.12 -6.26
CA MET A 18 -3.32 6.37 -5.92
C MET A 18 -2.39 7.57 -6.15
N ALA A 19 -2.98 8.76 -6.30
CA ALA A 19 -2.26 10.02 -6.31
C ALA A 19 -2.46 10.75 -4.98
N SER A 20 -1.37 11.25 -4.39
CA SER A 20 -1.43 12.20 -3.27
C SER A 20 -1.37 13.62 -3.82
N ILE A 21 -2.16 14.54 -3.23
CA ILE A 21 -2.22 15.96 -3.66
C ILE A 21 -1.45 16.89 -2.72
N SER A 22 -1.40 16.60 -1.42
CA SER A 22 -0.71 17.44 -0.43
C SER A 22 0.81 17.46 -0.67
N GLU A 23 1.34 16.29 -1.05
CA GLU A 23 2.69 16.10 -1.54
C GLU A 23 2.58 15.30 -2.84
N PRO A 24 2.57 15.98 -4.01
CA PRO A 24 2.33 15.35 -5.31
C PRO A 24 3.23 14.14 -5.53
N SER A 25 2.65 12.95 -5.43
CA SER A 25 3.37 11.68 -5.48
C SER A 25 2.44 10.53 -5.85
N ALA A 26 3.02 9.48 -6.42
CA ALA A 26 2.33 8.22 -6.66
C ALA A 26 2.44 7.34 -5.40
N LEU A 27 1.30 6.87 -4.90
CA LEU A 27 1.19 5.91 -3.81
C LEU A 27 0.78 4.56 -4.38
N LEU A 28 1.35 3.48 -3.86
CA LEU A 28 0.95 2.12 -4.21
C LEU A 28 0.68 1.32 -2.93
N PHE A 29 -0.59 1.08 -2.64
CA PHE A 29 -0.98 0.21 -1.54
C PHE A 29 -0.95 -1.23 -2.02
N THR A 30 -0.29 -2.10 -1.28
CA THR A 30 -0.21 -3.52 -1.64
C THR A 30 -0.38 -4.40 -0.43
N ASN A 31 -0.81 -5.64 -0.66
CA ASN A 31 -0.81 -6.68 0.36
C ASN A 31 0.45 -7.57 0.34
N TYR A 32 1.46 -7.18 -0.44
CA TYR A 32 2.69 -7.95 -0.68
C TYR A 32 3.98 -7.12 -0.60
N SER A 33 3.91 -5.87 -0.12
CA SER A 33 5.09 -5.02 0.06
C SER A 33 5.38 -4.77 1.53
N GLY A 34 6.20 -5.68 2.08
CA GLY A 34 7.27 -5.31 3.01
C GLY A 34 6.88 -5.23 4.47
N VAL A 35 7.29 -6.24 5.23
CA VAL A 35 7.61 -6.10 6.66
C VAL A 35 9.12 -5.82 6.76
N GLY A 36 9.56 -4.92 7.64
CA GLY A 36 10.98 -4.75 7.99
C GLY A 36 11.71 -3.55 7.36
N GLU A 37 13.04 -3.53 7.50
CA GLU A 37 13.92 -2.41 7.12
C GLU A 37 14.16 -2.31 5.61
N GLU A 38 14.03 -3.40 4.87
CA GLU A 38 14.31 -3.48 3.44
C GLU A 38 13.37 -2.58 2.59
N ALA A 39 12.09 -2.51 2.96
CA ALA A 39 11.14 -1.68 2.22
C ALA A 39 11.36 -0.18 2.50
N VAL A 40 11.80 0.18 3.72
CA VAL A 40 12.26 1.55 4.04
C VAL A 40 13.51 1.92 3.24
N ARG A 41 14.47 0.99 3.06
CA ARG A 41 15.69 1.22 2.27
C ARG A 41 15.43 1.50 0.79
N HIS A 42 14.32 1.00 0.24
CA HIS A 42 13.93 1.24 -1.14
C HIS A 42 13.00 2.46 -1.30
N GLY A 43 12.81 3.26 -0.24
CA GLY A 43 12.01 4.49 -0.28
C GLY A 43 10.50 4.25 -0.25
N TYR A 44 10.05 3.04 0.11
CA TYR A 44 8.62 2.77 0.28
C TYR A 44 8.16 3.15 1.69
N ASN A 45 7.02 3.82 1.78
CA ASN A 45 6.30 3.99 3.04
C ASN A 45 5.64 2.65 3.40
N VAL A 46 6.12 2.06 4.50
CA VAL A 46 5.63 0.78 5.01
C VAL A 46 4.71 1.04 6.18
N HIS A 47 3.43 0.75 5.99
CA HIS A 47 2.45 0.71 7.07
C HIS A 47 2.49 -0.70 7.68
N ARG A 48 2.86 -0.79 8.96
CA ARG A 48 3.21 -2.06 9.64
C ARG A 48 2.04 -2.64 10.44
N GLY A 49 1.01 -1.86 10.72
CA GLY A 49 -0.12 -2.27 11.54
C GLY A 49 -1.47 -2.23 10.82
N PRO A 50 -2.44 -3.06 11.25
CA PRO A 50 -3.84 -2.95 10.81
C PRO A 50 -4.47 -1.60 11.20
N ASP A 51 -3.89 -0.90 12.17
CA ASP A 51 -4.31 0.44 12.59
C ASP A 51 -3.66 1.57 11.76
N ASP A 52 -2.64 1.26 10.95
CA ASP A 52 -1.92 2.29 10.18
C ASP A 52 -2.69 2.72 8.93
N VAL A 53 -3.56 1.86 8.38
CA VAL A 53 -4.31 2.12 7.16
C VAL A 53 -5.66 1.42 7.20
N ASN A 54 -6.75 2.19 7.22
CA ASN A 54 -8.08 1.61 7.06
C ASN A 54 -8.35 1.26 5.59
N VAL A 55 -8.78 0.01 5.34
CA VAL A 55 -9.11 -0.46 3.98
C VAL A 55 -10.18 0.41 3.31
N TRP A 56 -11.14 0.93 4.07
CA TRP A 56 -12.19 1.80 3.54
C TRP A 56 -11.67 3.17 3.10
N GLU A 57 -10.59 3.68 3.70
CA GLU A 57 -9.94 4.93 3.28
C GLU A 57 -9.21 4.73 1.96
N VAL A 58 -8.49 3.61 1.81
CA VAL A 58 -7.80 3.24 0.57
C VAL A 58 -8.80 3.08 -0.57
N ALA A 59 -9.91 2.38 -0.34
CA ALA A 59 -10.95 2.20 -1.36
C ALA A 59 -11.58 3.54 -1.80
N ARG A 60 -11.82 4.44 -0.84
CA ARG A 60 -12.34 5.78 -1.12
C ARG A 60 -11.35 6.61 -1.94
N GLY A 61 -10.08 6.64 -1.56
CA GLY A 61 -9.05 7.37 -2.29
C GLY A 61 -8.84 6.81 -3.71
N TYR A 62 -8.88 5.49 -3.87
CA TYR A 62 -8.65 4.84 -5.15
C TYR A 62 -9.73 5.16 -6.19
N THR A 63 -10.97 5.31 -5.72
CA THR A 63 -12.14 5.61 -6.56
C THR A 63 -12.40 7.11 -6.72
N ALA A 64 -11.63 7.97 -6.04
CA ALA A 64 -11.75 9.41 -6.13
C ALA A 64 -11.13 9.94 -7.44
N ALA A 65 -11.92 9.90 -8.52
CA ALA A 65 -11.55 10.54 -9.77
C ALA A 65 -11.68 12.07 -9.65
N PRO A 66 -10.71 12.85 -10.17
CA PRO A 66 -10.85 14.30 -10.30
C PRO A 66 -12.06 14.67 -11.19
N ALA A 67 -12.66 15.83 -10.93
CA ALA A 67 -13.75 16.40 -11.73
C ALA A 67 -13.22 17.07 -13.02
#